data_AF-A0A955QKT9-F1
#
_entry.id   AF-A0A955QKT9-F1
#
_cell.length_a   1.000
_cell.length_b   1.000
_cell.length_c   1.000
_cell.angle_alpha   90.00
_cell.angle_beta   90.00
_cell.angle_gamma   90.00
#
_symmetry.space_group_name_H-M   'P 1'
#
loop_
_entity.id
_entity.type
_entity.pdbx_description
1 polymer ?
#
loop_
_entity_poly.entity_id
_entity_poly.type
_entity_poly.pdbx_seq_one_letter_code
_entity_poly.pdbx_strand_id
1 'polypeptide(L)' 'EAFEREYLRDLLRATQGNISRAAQMAGRYRADFYKLLKKYGLHPSDRQAESSSTLD' A
#
# COMPACT_ATOMS: atom_id res chain seq x y z
N GLU A 1 -8.78 4.63 -10.82
CA GLU A 1 -7.67 5.01 -9.91
C GLU A 1 -7.90 4.61 -8.46
N ALA A 2 -9.09 4.82 -7.88
CA ALA A 2 -9.39 4.41 -6.50
C ALA A 2 -9.13 2.91 -6.23
N PHE A 3 -9.53 2.03 -7.15
CA PHE A 3 -9.34 0.57 -7.03
C PHE A 3 -7.85 0.16 -7.02
N GLU A 4 -7.01 0.80 -7.84
CA GLU A 4 -5.57 0.49 -7.87
C GLU A 4 -4.89 0.96 -6.57
N ARG A 5 -5.27 2.13 -6.05
CA ARG A 5 -4.80 2.62 -4.74
C ARG A 5 -5.18 1.65 -3.61
N GLU A 6 -6.42 1.17 -3.60
CA GLU A 6 -6.93 0.26 -2.57
C GLU A 6 -6.25 -1.11 -2.66
N TYR A 7 -6.08 -1.64 -3.87
CA TYR A 7 -5.32 -2.86 -4.12
C TYR A 7 -3.88 -2.78 -3.60
N LEU A 8 -3.16 -1.69 -3.88
CA LEU A 8 -1.80 -1.49 -3.38
C LEU A 8 -1.77 -1.41 -1.85
N ARG A 9 -2.79 -0.79 -1.23
CA ARG A 9 -2.92 -0.69 0.22
C ARG A 9 -3.16 -2.07 0.85
N ASP A 10 -4.00 -2.90 0.26
CA ASP A 10 -4.27 -4.25 0.74
C ASP A 10 -3.04 -5.16 0.62
N LEU A 11 -2.27 -5.02 -0.46
CA LEU A 11 -0.99 -5.70 -0.58
C LEU A 11 0.00 -5.29 0.51
N LEU A 12 0.12 -3.98 0.78
CA LEU A 12 0.98 -3.48 1.85
C LEU A 12 0.53 -4.01 3.22
N ARG A 13 -0.78 -4.08 3.49
CA ARG A 13 -1.32 -4.64 4.73
C ARG A 13 -1.03 -6.13 4.85
N ALA A 14 -1.30 -6.90 3.79
CA ALA A 14 -1.08 -8.35 3.75
C ALA A 14 0.39 -8.72 3.95
N THR A 15 1.31 -7.86 3.50
CA THR A 15 2.76 -8.08 3.64
C THR A 15 3.40 -7.29 4.78
N GLN A 16 2.59 -6.61 5.60
CA GLN A 16 3.05 -5.79 6.73
C GLN A 16 4.10 -4.74 6.32
N GLY A 17 3.92 -4.12 5.16
CA GLY A 17 4.84 -3.12 4.60
C GLY A 17 6.03 -3.69 3.84
N ASN A 18 6.12 -5.02 3.67
CA ASN A 18 7.17 -5.62 2.87
C ASN A 18 6.93 -5.39 1.37
N ILE A 19 7.60 -4.38 0.83
CA ILE A 19 7.52 -3.97 -0.58
C ILE A 19 7.90 -5.12 -1.53
N SER A 20 8.94 -5.89 -1.22
CA SER A 20 9.38 -6.99 -2.11
C SER A 20 8.30 -8.05 -2.24
N ARG A 21 7.67 -8.42 -1.11
CA ARG A 21 6.58 -9.40 -1.10
C ARG A 21 5.30 -8.84 -1.73
N ALA A 22 4.99 -7.57 -1.48
CA ALA A 22 3.83 -6.91 -2.08
C ALA A 22 3.95 -6.81 -3.60
N ALA A 23 5.14 -6.45 -4.10
CA ALA A 23 5.43 -6.42 -5.53
C ALA A 23 5.34 -7.82 -6.18
N GLN A 24 5.84 -8.85 -5.49
CA GLN A 24 5.71 -10.23 -5.95
C GLN A 24 4.24 -10.67 -6.02
N MET A 25 3.44 -10.37 -4.99
CA MET A 25 2.00 -10.64 -4.98
C MET A 25 1.25 -9.84 -6.06
N ALA A 26 1.72 -8.64 -6.40
CA ALA A 26 1.19 -7.84 -7.51
C ALA A 26 1.62 -8.34 -8.90
N GLY A 27 2.55 -9.31 -8.97
CA GLY A 27 3.17 -9.71 -10.24
C GLY A 27 3.96 -8.57 -10.90
N ARG A 28 4.54 -7.66 -10.11
CA ARG A 28 5.27 -6.48 -10.59
C ARG A 28 6.71 -6.49 -10.08
N TYR A 29 7.59 -5.80 -10.81
CA TYR A 29 8.92 -5.49 -10.30
C TYR A 29 8.83 -4.54 -9.10
N ARG A 30 9.72 -4.73 -8.12
CA ARG A 30 9.82 -3.89 -6.93
C ARG A 30 9.92 -2.40 -7.26
N ALA A 31 10.69 -2.04 -8.29
CA ALA A 31 10.86 -0.65 -8.72
C ALA A 31 9.56 -0.05 -9.25
N ASP A 32 8.78 -0.79 -10.02
CA ASP A 32 7.49 -0.32 -10.55
C ASP A 32 6.43 -0.24 -9.46
N PHE A 33 6.44 -1.18 -8.51
CA PHE A 33 5.60 -1.10 -7.33
C PHE A 33 5.89 0.20 -6.55
N TYR A 34 7.16 0.57 -6.39
CA TYR A 34 7.54 1.83 -5.74
C TYR A 34 7.03 3.07 -6.49
N LYS A 35 7.07 3.06 -7.82
CA LYS A 35 6.51 4.15 -8.65
C LYS A 35 5.01 4.28 -8.46
N LEU A 36 4.29 3.15 -8.39
CA LEU A 36 2.85 3.13 -8.14
C LEU A 36 2.52 3.67 -6.75
N LEU A 37 3.25 3.26 -5.72
CA LEU A 37 3.08 3.82 -4.38
C LEU A 37 3.28 5.34 -4.36
N LYS A 38 4.35 5.83 -5.01
CA LYS A 38 4.61 7.27 -5.11
C LYS A 38 3.53 8.02 -5.90
N LYS A 39 3.02 7.42 -6.99
CA LYS A 39 1.92 7.97 -7.80
C LYS A 39 0.66 8.16 -6.95
N TYR A 40 0.37 7.21 -6.06
CA TYR A 40 -0.83 7.23 -5.21
C TYR A 40 -0.61 7.80 -3.80
N GLY A 41 0.60 8.27 -3.49
CA GLY A 41 0.95 8.81 -2.17
C GLY A 41 0.90 7.76 -1.04
N LEU A 42 1.10 6.48 -1.34
CA LEU A 42 1.06 5.39 -0.36
C LEU A 42 2.45 5.15 0.21
N HIS A 43 2.52 4.87 1.52
CA HIS A 43 3.77 4.54 2.21
C HIS A 43 3.77 3.07 2.69
N PRO A 44 4.89 2.33 2.62
CA PRO A 44 4.98 0.98 3.19
C PRO A 44 4.61 0.92 4.68
N SER A 45 4.89 2.00 5.41
CA SER A 45 4.55 2.14 6.82
C SER A 45 3.12 2.60 7.07
N ASP A 46 2.30 2.78 6.02
CA ASP A 46 0.87 3.10 6.10
C ASP A 46 0.11 1.86 6.57
N ARG A 47 0.41 1.46 7.81
CA ARG A 47 -0.45 0.59 8.60
C ARG A 47 -1.59 1.52 8.96
N GLN A 48 -2.75 1.37 8.35
CA GLN A 48 -3.92 2.08 8.82
C GLN A 48 -4.21 1.62 10.24
N ALA A 49 -3.62 2.34 11.19
CA ALA A 49 -4.11 2.49 12.53
C ALA A 49 -5.36 3.35 12.37
N GLU A 50 -6.48 2.68 12.09
CA GLU A 50 -7.81 3.21 12.34
C GLU A 50 -7.93 3.39 13.87
N SER A 51 -7.22 4.37 14.42
CA SER A 51 -7.41 4.87 15.77
C SER A 51 -8.06 6.24 15.65
N SER A 52 -9.38 6.23 15.78
CA SER A 52 -10.26 7.31 16.24
C SER A 52 -9.74 8.74 16.13
N SER A 53 -10.36 9.53 15.26
CA SER A 53 -10.63 10.95 15.53
C SER A 53 -11.87 11.40 14.75
N THR A 54 -12.99 10.70 14.95
CA THR A 54 -14.29 11.37 14.98
C THR A 54 -14.54 11.68 16.43
N LEU A 55 -14.23 12.92 16.81
CA LEU A 55 -14.68 13.54 18.04
C LEU A 55 -16.09 14.08 17.72
N ASP A 56 -17.12 13.40 18.22
CA ASP A 56 -18.46 13.98 18.47
C ASP A 56 -18.95 13.43 19.82
#